data_AF-A0A2A5IK13-F1
#
_entry.id   AF-A0A2A5IK13-F1
#
_cell.length_a   1.000
_cell.length_b   1.000
_cell.length_c   1.000
_cell.angle_alpha   90.00
_cell.angle_beta   90.00
_cell.angle_gamma   90.00
#
_symmetry.space_group_name_H-M   'P 1'
#
loop_
_entity.id
_entity.type
_entity.pdbx_description
1 polymer ?
#
loop_
_entity_poly.entity_id
_entity_poly.type
_entity_poly.pdbx_seq_one_letter_code
_entity_poly.pdbx_strand_id
1 'polypeptide(L)' 'MASKKTNQVNLKGFFDMDVMEVIEVKSNEELPYDFKEILSEFNGKQVSITIKEENDLPVKDKE' A
#
# COMPACT_ATOMS: atom_id res chain seq x y z
N MET A 1 -22.24 -2.96 18.87
CA MET A 1 -21.66 -2.50 17.59
C MET A 1 -22.75 -2.56 16.55
N ALA A 2 -23.03 -1.46 15.85
CA ALA A 2 -24.00 -1.48 14.76
C ALA A 2 -23.44 -2.30 13.59
N SER A 3 -24.24 -3.19 13.00
CA SER A 3 -23.83 -4.02 11.87
C SER A 3 -23.54 -3.16 10.65
N LYS A 4 -22.35 -3.32 10.06
CA LYS A 4 -21.98 -2.71 8.77
C LYS A 4 -21.14 -3.69 7.98
N LYS A 5 -21.20 -3.60 6.65
CA LYS A 5 -20.33 -4.35 5.73
C LYS A 5 -19.13 -3.47 5.39
N THR A 6 -17.92 -3.95 5.68
CA THR A 6 -16.66 -3.26 5.37
C THR A 6 -16.00 -3.94 4.17
N ASN A 7 -15.54 -3.14 3.21
CA ASN A 7 -14.62 -3.59 2.16
C ASN A 7 -13.29 -2.84 2.34
N GLN A 8 -12.17 -3.57 2.34
CA GLN A 8 -10.85 -3.03 2.61
C GLN A 8 -9.81 -3.77 1.77
N VAL A 9 -8.87 -3.02 1.20
CA VAL A 9 -7.67 -3.54 0.52
C VAL A 9 -6.44 -3.04 1.27
N ASN A 10 -5.45 -3.91 1.46
CA ASN A 10 -4.16 -3.58 2.08
C ASN A 10 -3.05 -3.94 1.10
N LEU A 11 -2.18 -2.98 0.81
CA LEU A 11 -1.00 -3.16 -0.02
C LEU A 11 0.24 -2.77 0.79
N LYS A 12 1.30 -3.56 0.65
CA LYS A 12 2.60 -3.27 1.27
C LYS A 12 3.69 -3.63 0.27
N GLY A 13 4.49 -2.66 -0.12
CA GLY A 13 5.52 -2.85 -1.13
C GLY A 13 6.17 -1.54 -1.50
N PHE A 14 7.03 -1.60 -2.52
CA PHE A 14 7.60 -0.43 -3.15
C PHE A 14 6.54 0.22 -4.05
N PHE A 15 6.29 1.52 -3.87
CA PHE A 15 5.33 2.25 -4.69
C PHE A 15 6.06 3.00 -5.81
N ASP A 16 5.70 2.70 -7.06
CA ASP A 16 6.16 3.43 -8.24
C ASP A 16 5.00 4.30 -8.77
N MET A 17 5.18 5.62 -8.70
CA MET A 17 4.18 6.60 -9.09
C MET A 17 4.07 6.79 -10.60
N ASP A 18 5.14 6.50 -11.36
CA ASP A 18 5.16 6.72 -12.81
C ASP A 18 4.29 5.68 -13.54
N VAL A 19 4.36 4.44 -13.07
CA VAL A 19 3.52 3.31 -13.56
C VAL A 19 2.26 3.08 -12.72
N MET A 20 2.15 3.70 -11.54
CA MET A 20 1.05 3.52 -10.58
C MET A 20 0.92 2.06 -10.09
N GLU A 21 2.04 1.47 -9.67
CA GLU A 21 2.10 0.09 -9.19
C GLU A 21 2.68 0.03 -7.76
N VAL A 22 2.21 -0.95 -6.98
CA VAL A 22 2.85 -1.35 -5.72
C VAL A 22 3.47 -2.72 -5.93
N ILE A 23 4.79 -2.82 -5.80
CA ILE A 23 5.55 -4.06 -5.95
C ILE A 23 5.83 -4.65 -4.57
N GLU A 24 5.15 -5.74 -4.23
CA GLU A 24 5.44 -6.50 -3.00
C GLU A 24 6.60 -7.47 -3.27
N VAL A 25 7.70 -7.31 -2.53
CA VAL A 25 8.84 -8.24 -2.58
C VAL A 25 8.65 -9.31 -1.53
N LYS A 26 8.39 -10.54 -1.97
CA LYS A 26 8.44 -11.74 -1.12
C LYS A 26 9.78 -12.44 -1.29
N SER A 27 10.09 -13.38 -0.40
CA SER A 27 11.42 -14.01 -0.34
C SER A 27 11.96 -14.56 -1.66
N ASN A 28 11.08 -14.92 -2.62
CA ASN A 28 11.46 -15.50 -3.91
C ASN A 28 10.78 -14.85 -5.13
N GLU A 29 9.89 -13.87 -4.94
CA GLU A 29 9.04 -13.36 -6.02
C GLU A 29 8.69 -11.88 -5.80
N GLU A 30 8.58 -11.15 -6.91
CA GLU A 30 8.04 -9.79 -6.96
C GLU A 30 6.61 -9.86 -7.48
N LEU A 31 5.68 -9.31 -6.69
CA LEU A 31 4.26 -9.29 -7.00
C LEU A 31 3.83 -7.84 -7.29
N PRO A 32 3.72 -7.44 -8.56
CA PRO A 32 3.21 -6.13 -8.92
C PRO A 32 1.68 -6.09 -8.74
N TYR A 33 1.19 -5.01 -8.12
CA TYR A 33 -0.23 -4.71 -7.96
C TYR A 33 -0.53 -3.37 -8.64
N ASP A 34 -1.43 -3.35 -9.63
CA ASP A 34 -1.91 -2.12 -10.27
C ASP A 34 -2.71 -1.30 -9.25
N PHE A 35 -2.10 -0.23 -8.76
CA PHE A 35 -2.70 0.61 -7.73
C PHE A 35 -3.86 1.44 -8.28
N LYS A 36 -3.80 1.81 -9.56
CA LYS A 36 -4.85 2.60 -10.22
C LYS A 36 -6.12 1.79 -10.39
N GLU A 37 -6.01 0.53 -10.81
CA GLU A 37 -7.16 -0.37 -10.92
C GLU A 37 -7.81 -0.57 -9.54
N ILE A 38 -7.01 -0.80 -8.50
CA ILE A 38 -7.52 -0.95 -7.12
C ILE A 38 -8.25 0.32 -6.65
N LEU A 39 -7.66 1.50 -6.86
CA LEU A 39 -8.32 2.77 -6.51
C LEU A 39 -9.62 3.00 -7.28
N SER A 40 -9.72 2.50 -8.52
CA SER A 40 -10.91 2.65 -9.36
C SER A 40 -12.14 1.95 -8.77
N GLU A 41 -11.96 0.84 -8.04
CA GLU A 41 -13.06 0.11 -7.37
C GLU A 41 -13.76 0.95 -6.28
N PHE A 42 -13.02 1.90 -5.73
CA PHE A 42 -13.44 2.79 -4.65
C PHE A 42 -13.89 4.17 -5.16
N ASN A 43 -13.75 4.44 -6.46
CA ASN A 43 -14.13 5.72 -7.05
C ASN A 43 -15.61 6.05 -6.81
N GLY A 44 -15.89 7.31 -6.46
CA GLY A 44 -17.25 7.79 -6.18
C GLY A 44 -17.85 7.35 -4.84
N LYS A 45 -17.08 6.68 -3.96
CA LYS A 45 -17.53 6.21 -2.64
C LYS A 45 -16.83 6.99 -1.52
N GLN A 46 -17.45 7.06 -0.35
CA GLN A 46 -16.79 7.56 0.84
C GLN A 46 -15.79 6.52 1.35
N VAL A 47 -14.53 6.92 1.46
CA VAL A 47 -13.43 6.02 1.83
C VAL A 47 -12.54 6.64 2.89
N SER A 48 -11.81 5.78 3.59
CA SER A 48 -10.69 6.16 4.45
C SER A 48 -9.43 5.57 3.83
N ILE A 49 -8.46 6.42 3.49
CA ILE A 49 -7.17 6.01 2.92
C ILE A 49 -6.09 6.24 3.97
N THR A 50 -5.19 5.29 4.14
CA THR A 50 -4.07 5.39 5.06
C THR A 50 -2.80 4.98 4.34
N ILE A 51 -1.84 5.90 4.27
CA ILE A 51 -0.50 5.68 3.69
C ILE A 51 0.50 5.77 4.83
N LYS A 52 1.32 4.73 4.99
CA LYS A 52 2.36 4.67 6.02
C LYS A 52 3.68 4.30 5.39
N GLU A 53 4.71 5.03 5.76
CA GLU A 53 6.10 4.77 5.39
C GLU A 53 6.90 4.75 6.69
N GLU A 54 7.54 3.61 6.98
CA GLU A 54 8.36 3.42 8.16
C GLU A 54 9.82 3.40 7.69
N ASN A 55 10.53 4.48 7.95
CA ASN A 55 11.96 4.60 7.66
C ASN A 55 12.76 4.32 8.93
N ASP A 56 13.83 3.53 8.79
CA ASP A 56 14.75 3.30 9.90
C ASP A 56 15.37 4.62 10.35
N LEU A 57 15.52 4.78 11.67
CA LEU A 57 16.23 5.92 12.21
C LEU A 57 17.70 5.86 11.77
N PRO A 58 18.30 7.00 11.39
CA PRO A 58 19.72 7.03 11.07
C PRO A 58 20.52 6.56 12.28
N VAL A 59 21.26 5.46 12.11
CA VAL A 59 22.22 5.03 13.12
C VAL A 59 23.41 5.98 13.06
N LYS A 60 23.82 6.53 14.22
CA LYS A 60 25.16 7.12 14.33
C LYS A 60 26.17 6.02 14.02
N ASP A 61 27.19 6.35 13.24
CA ASP A 61 28.23 5.43 12.79
C ASP A 61 28.60 4.46 13.92
N LYS A 62 28.34 3.17 13.70
CA LYS A 62 28.91 2.13 14.54
C LYS A 62 30.40 2.14 14.23
N GLU A 63 31.19 2.74 15.13
CA GLU A 63 32.63 2.47 15.22
C GLU A 63 32.90 0.95 15.23
#